data_AF-A0A3D2XZQ7-F1
#
_entry.id   AF-A0A3D2XZQ7-F1
#
_cell.length_a   1.000
_cell.length_b   1.000
_cell.length_c   1.000
_cell.angle_alpha   90.00
_cell.angle_beta   90.00
_cell.angle_gamma   90.00
#
_symmetry.space_group_name_H-M   'P 1'
#
loop_
_entity.id
_entity.type
_entity.pdbx_description
1 polymer ?
#
loop_
_entity_poly.entity_id
_entity_poly.type
_entity_poly.pdbx_seq_one_letter_code
_entity_poly.pdbx_strand_id
1 'polypeptide(L)' 'MTELKNLANHFLIAMPSMEDPFFSRSLTYICEHNEEGAMGLVVNQPTNMTL' A
#
# COMPACT_ATOMS: atom_id res chain seq x y z
N MET A 1 -18.20 7.11 -14.02
CA MET A 1 -17.32 6.33 -13.12
C MET A 1 -15.91 6.71 -13.49
N THR A 2 -15.25 7.51 -12.65
CA THR A 2 -13.89 7.99 -12.89
C THR A 2 -12.94 6.80 -12.76
N GLU A 3 -12.26 6.43 -13.86
CA GLU A 3 -11.17 5.46 -13.77
C GLU A 3 -10.07 6.02 -12.88
N LEU A 4 -9.68 5.27 -11.85
CA LEU A 4 -8.43 5.50 -11.12
C LEU A 4 -7.26 5.09 -12.03
N LYS A 5 -6.92 5.94 -13.00
CA LYS A 5 -5.77 5.73 -13.89
C LYS A 5 -4.43 5.83 -13.14
N ASN A 6 -4.43 6.41 -11.95
CA ASN A 6 -3.26 6.56 -11.11
C ASN A 6 -3.66 6.40 -9.64
N LEU A 7 -2.84 5.67 -8.88
CA LEU A 7 -3.04 5.36 -7.47
C LEU A 7 -2.01 6.06 -6.58
N ALA A 8 -1.10 6.85 -7.15
CA ALA A 8 -0.20 7.70 -6.38
C ALA A 8 -0.99 8.59 -5.43
N ASN A 9 -0.43 8.79 -4.23
CA ASN A 9 -1.03 9.50 -3.10
C ASN A 9 -2.33 8.86 -2.55
N HIS A 10 -2.57 7.58 -2.84
CA HIS A 10 -3.67 6.83 -2.24
C HIS A 10 -3.17 5.80 -1.24
N PHE A 11 -4.08 5.40 -0.35
CA PHE A 11 -3.88 4.25 0.51
C PHE A 11 -4.58 3.01 -0.06
N LEU A 12 -3.87 1.89 -0.06
CA LEU A 12 -4.43 0.57 -0.25
C LEU A 12 -4.70 -0.03 1.13
N ILE A 13 -5.93 -0.48 1.33
CA ILE A 13 -6.37 -1.12 2.57
C ILE A 13 -6.48 -2.62 2.29
N ALA A 14 -5.71 -3.43 3.01
CA ALA A 14 -5.84 -4.88 2.94
C ALA A 14 -7.23 -5.31 3.43
N MET A 15 -7.94 -6.06 2.59
CA MET A 15 -9.25 -6.59 2.97
C MET A 15 -9.11 -7.62 4.09
N PRO A 16 -10.13 -7.78 4.97
CA PRO A 16 -10.05 -8.73 6.09
C PRO A 16 -9.79 -10.18 5.68
N SER A 17 -10.14 -10.57 4.46
CA SER A 17 -9.91 -11.90 3.89
C SER A 17 -8.49 -12.09 3.32
N MET A 18 -7.62 -11.09 3.41
CA MET A 18 -6.22 -11.19 2.95
C MET A 18 -5.42 -12.01 3.96
N GLU A 19 -5.11 -13.25 3.57
CA GLU A 19 -4.38 -14.23 4.40
C GLU A 19 -2.85 -14.12 4.26
N ASP A 20 -2.35 -13.34 3.30
CA ASP A 20 -0.91 -13.14 3.11
C ASP A 20 -0.30 -12.51 4.39
N PRO A 21 0.67 -13.17 5.05
CA PRO A 21 1.22 -12.71 6.32
C PRO A 21 1.94 -11.37 6.23
N PHE A 22 2.43 -10.96 5.04
CA PHE A 22 3.11 -9.67 4.85
C PHE A 22 2.14 -8.51 4.71
N PHE A 23 0.96 -8.76 4.12
CA PHE A 23 -0.03 -7.72 3.81
C PHE A 23 -1.31 -7.82 4.63
N SER A 24 -1.49 -8.86 5.45
CA SER A 24 -2.67 -8.99 6.29
C SER A 24 -2.80 -7.78 7.22
N ARG A 25 -3.96 -7.11 7.15
CA ARG A 25 -4.27 -5.88 7.89
C ARG A 25 -3.28 -4.72 7.60
N SER A 26 -2.60 -4.72 6.45
CA SER A 26 -1.70 -3.63 6.06
C SER A 26 -2.46 -2.40 5.56
N LEU A 27 -1.89 -1.24 5.85
CA LEU A 27 -2.22 0.04 5.23
C LEU A 27 -1.01 0.48 4.42
N THR A 28 -1.14 0.45 3.10
CA THR A 28 -0.03 0.74 2.19
C THR A 28 -0.25 2.07 1.50
N TYR A 29 0.68 3.02 1.65
CA TYR A 29 0.68 4.28 0.91
C TYR A 29 1.39 4.11 -0.44
N ILE A 30 0.78 4.55 -1.53
CA ILE A 30 1.39 4.50 -2.87
C ILE A 30 2.06 5.84 -3.16
N CYS A 31 3.39 5.82 -3.25
CA CYS A 31 4.18 7.01 -3.58
C CYS A 31 4.37 7.18 -5.09
N GLU A 32 4.37 6.08 -5.85
CA GLU A 32 4.51 6.10 -7.31
C GLU A 32 3.60 5.04 -7.95
N HIS A 33 2.93 5.41 -9.05
CA HIS A 33 2.20 4.48 -9.90
C HIS A 33 2.29 4.98 -11.35
N ASN A 34 2.86 4.16 -12.22
CA ASN A 34 3.08 4.41 -13.63
C ASN A 34 2.85 3.12 -14.44
N GLU A 35 3.17 3.15 -15.74
CA GLU A 35 2.97 2.01 -16.65
C GLU A 35 3.85 0.79 -16.33
N GLU A 36 4.98 1.00 -15.65
CA GLU A 36 5.89 -0.07 -15.23
C GLU A 36 5.42 -0.76 -13.94
N GLY A 37 4.61 -0.08 -13.13
CA GLY A 37 4.04 -0.62 -11.90
C GLY A 37 3.78 0.44 -10.82
N ALA A 38 3.69 -0.01 -9.58
CA ALA A 38 3.47 0.85 -8.42
C ALA A 38 4.46 0.57 -7.29
N MET A 39 4.92 1.63 -6.64
CA MET A 39 5.75 1.58 -5.44
C MET A 39 4.97 2.14 -4.25
N GLY A 40 5.07 1.48 -3.10
CA GLY A 40 4.41 1.91 -1.89
C GLY A 40 5.09 1.46 -0.61
N LEU A 41 4.67 2.05 0.50
CA LEU A 41 5.18 1.80 1.84
C LEU A 41 4.06 1.35 2.77
N VAL A 42 4.30 0.29 3.53
CA VAL A 42 3.39 -0.11 4.63
C VAL A 42 3.62 0.84 5.79
N VAL A 43 2.60 1.63 6.14
CA VAL A 43 2.73 2.70 7.14
C VAL A 43 2.24 2.30 8.54
N ASN A 44 1.55 1.16 8.67
CA ASN A 44 0.97 0.70 9.93
C ASN A 44 1.69 -0.51 10.54
N GLN A 45 2.91 -0.80 10.09
CA GLN A 45 3.78 -1.83 10.67
C GLN A 45 5.10 -1.19 11.14
N PRO A 46 5.21 -0.81 12.43
CA PRO A 46 6.42 -0.18 12.95
C PRO A 46 7.58 -1.18 13.00
N THR A 47 8.80 -0.69 12.73
CA THR A 47 10.04 -1.47 12.86
C THR A 47 10.76 -1.11 14.16
N ASN A 48 11.65 -1.98 14.63
CA ASN A 48 12.46 -1.72 15.82
C ASN A 48 13.73 -0.89 15.53
N MET A 49 13.78 -0.18 14.39
CA MET A 49 14.93 0.66 14.05
C MET A 49 14.79 2.04 14.68
N THR A 50 15.88 2.52 15.26
CA THR A 50 16.03 3.91 15.70
C THR A 50 16.77 4.70 14.64
N LEU A 51 16.43 5.98 14.49
CA LEU A 51 17.11 6.93 13.60
C LEU A 51 18.54 7.24 14.05
#